data_AF-A0A498P6D6-F1
#
_entry.id   AF-A0A498P6D6-F1
#
_cell.length_a   1.000
_cell.length_b   1.000
_cell.length_c   1.000
_cell.angle_alpha   90.00
_cell.angle_beta   90.00
_cell.angle_gamma   90.00
#
_symmetry.space_group_name_H-M   'P 1'
#
loop_
_entity.id
_entity.type
_entity.pdbx_description
1 polymer ?
#
loop_
_entity_poly.entity_id
_entity_poly.type
_entity_poly.pdbx_seq_one_letter_code
_entity_poly.pdbx_strand_id
1 'polypeptide(L)'
;MVNRNNQQPIVNQSFTLTCTASGDVEHIWWIKNGTNLDSNNRINFTDNHSVLNFNTLTLSDNGHYQCVASNAVNNMTSQGYDLKVIYGPWATTISGPLVGAVGRNVTFSCSADSHPPSQYRWFFNSTKVGEGSVLTTALSPESGGLYTCMAFNEITGSSSNVSLDLTLLYPVTHVLVNADNQQPVFNQSFTLTCTASGNVEHIQWMKNGMYLHPHDGMTFSNDSSTLSFHSLNLNHDGHYQCEASNAVSNMTSPAYDVMVNCE
;
A
#
# COMPACT_ATOMS: atom_id res chain seq x y z
N MET A 1 0.77 21.63 -43.03
CA MET A 1 0.74 21.45 -41.56
C MET A 1 -0.14 20.25 -41.23
N VAL A 2 0.13 19.58 -40.12
CA VAL A 2 -0.71 18.47 -39.62
C VAL A 2 -1.64 19.02 -38.55
N ASN A 3 -2.95 18.81 -38.74
CA ASN A 3 -3.98 19.20 -37.80
C ASN A 3 -4.69 17.95 -37.29
N ARG A 4 -5.00 17.90 -36.00
CA ARG A 4 -5.92 16.90 -35.46
C ARG A 4 -7.36 17.34 -35.63
N ASN A 5 -8.27 16.38 -35.61
CA ASN A 5 -9.68 16.69 -35.36
C ASN A 5 -9.88 17.25 -33.93
N ASN A 6 -11.06 17.78 -33.63
CA ASN A 6 -11.36 18.34 -32.29
C ASN A 6 -11.57 17.27 -31.20
N GLN A 7 -11.13 16.03 -31.41
CA GLN A 7 -11.24 14.94 -30.45
C GLN A 7 -9.92 14.69 -29.74
N GLN A 8 -9.99 14.04 -28.58
CA GLN A 8 -8.81 13.56 -27.86
C GLN A 8 -8.42 12.18 -28.40
N PRO A 9 -7.12 11.86 -28.52
CA PRO A 9 -6.66 10.58 -29.07
C PRO A 9 -6.79 9.44 -28.05
N ILE A 10 -8.01 9.01 -27.75
CA ILE A 10 -8.29 7.99 -26.73
C ILE A 10 -8.19 6.58 -27.36
N VAL A 11 -7.57 5.65 -26.63
CA VAL A 11 -7.46 4.23 -27.04
C VAL A 11 -8.82 3.63 -27.38
N ASN A 12 -8.85 2.75 -28.40
CA ASN A 12 -10.05 2.12 -28.95
C ASN A 12 -11.09 3.09 -29.57
N GLN A 13 -10.79 4.38 -29.69
CA GLN A 13 -11.60 5.33 -30.44
C GLN A 13 -11.00 5.59 -31.82
N SER A 14 -11.83 6.07 -32.74
CA SER A 14 -11.34 6.57 -34.02
C SER A 14 -10.68 7.94 -33.83
N PHE A 15 -9.71 8.24 -34.69
CA PHE A 15 -9.00 9.51 -34.65
C PHE A 15 -8.50 9.86 -36.05
N THR A 16 -8.40 11.15 -36.34
CA THR A 16 -8.03 11.61 -37.67
C THR A 16 -7.00 12.73 -37.60
N LEU A 17 -6.00 12.66 -38.47
CA LEU A 17 -5.06 13.72 -38.76
C LEU A 17 -5.28 14.22 -40.20
N THR A 18 -5.25 15.53 -40.38
CA THR A 18 -5.43 16.20 -41.67
C THR A 18 -4.17 16.96 -42.04
N CYS A 19 -3.64 16.69 -43.24
CA CYS A 19 -2.57 17.44 -43.86
C CYS A 19 -3.17 18.59 -44.66
N THR A 20 -2.84 19.82 -44.29
CA THR A 20 -3.17 21.01 -45.11
C THR A 20 -1.91 21.54 -45.78
N ALA A 21 -1.94 21.63 -47.10
CA ALA A 21 -0.87 22.15 -47.93
C ALA A 21 -1.45 23.16 -48.93
N SER A 22 -0.65 24.14 -49.33
CA SER A 22 -1.05 25.20 -50.28
C SER A 22 -0.24 25.11 -51.57
N GLY A 23 -0.83 25.57 -52.68
CA GLY A 23 -0.23 25.48 -54.02
C GLY A 23 -0.73 24.26 -54.81
N ASP A 24 -0.08 23.99 -55.94
CA ASP A 24 -0.42 22.90 -56.85
C ASP A 24 0.13 21.57 -56.33
N VAL A 25 -0.58 20.93 -55.39
CA VAL A 25 -0.17 19.66 -54.75
C VAL A 25 -0.66 18.47 -55.59
N GLU A 26 0.27 17.60 -55.99
CA GLU A 26 -0.02 16.41 -56.81
C GLU A 26 -0.14 15.14 -55.95
N HIS A 27 0.77 14.94 -54.99
CA HIS A 27 0.74 13.77 -54.09
C HIS A 27 0.98 14.15 -52.64
N ILE A 28 0.30 13.44 -51.74
CA ILE A 28 0.49 13.49 -50.28
C ILE A 28 0.79 12.10 -49.76
N TRP A 29 1.76 11.99 -48.85
CA TRP A 29 1.98 10.78 -48.05
C TRP A 29 2.35 11.15 -46.61
N TRP A 30 2.20 10.17 -45.73
CA TRP A 30 2.44 10.33 -44.30
C TRP A 30 3.73 9.64 -43.88
N ILE A 31 4.41 10.26 -42.92
CA ILE A 31 5.62 9.76 -42.29
C ILE A 31 5.33 9.62 -40.79
N LYS A 32 5.64 8.45 -40.22
CA LYS A 32 5.65 8.20 -38.79
C LYS A 32 7.08 7.93 -38.36
N ASN A 33 7.60 8.70 -37.41
CA ASN A 33 8.96 8.56 -36.85
C ASN A 33 10.05 8.49 -37.94
N GLY A 34 9.94 9.31 -38.98
CA GLY A 34 10.90 9.36 -40.10
C GLY A 34 10.72 8.27 -41.17
N THR A 35 9.75 7.35 -41.02
CA THR A 35 9.46 6.29 -41.99
C THR A 35 8.11 6.49 -42.67
N ASN A 36 8.00 6.14 -43.96
CA ASN A 36 6.72 6.18 -44.67
C ASN A 36 5.69 5.29 -43.96
N LEU A 37 4.49 5.82 -43.78
CA LEU A 37 3.38 5.11 -43.17
C LEU A 37 2.53 4.48 -44.28
N ASP A 38 2.34 3.17 -44.19
CA ASP A 38 1.47 2.41 -45.08
C ASP A 38 0.10 2.16 -44.43
N SER A 39 -0.91 1.96 -45.28
CA SER A 39 -2.25 1.57 -44.83
C SER A 39 -2.24 0.14 -44.30
N ASN A 40 -3.12 -0.14 -43.36
CA ASN A 40 -3.37 -1.49 -42.85
C ASN A 40 -4.85 -1.64 -42.43
N ASN A 41 -5.20 -2.74 -41.76
CA ASN A 41 -6.59 -2.99 -41.36
C ASN A 41 -7.18 -1.91 -40.41
N ARG A 42 -6.33 -1.16 -39.68
CA ARG A 42 -6.75 -0.10 -38.76
C ARG A 42 -6.47 1.32 -39.28
N ILE A 43 -5.52 1.48 -40.20
CA ILE A 43 -5.07 2.78 -40.69
C ILE A 43 -5.37 2.89 -42.18
N ASN A 44 -6.09 3.95 -42.59
CA ASN A 44 -6.35 4.22 -43.99
C ASN A 44 -6.12 5.70 -44.33
N PHE A 45 -6.09 5.98 -45.62
CA PHE A 45 -5.93 7.32 -46.17
C PHE A 45 -7.15 7.70 -47.01
N THR A 46 -7.68 8.89 -46.80
CA THR A 46 -8.81 9.44 -47.56
C THR A 46 -8.47 10.82 -48.12
N ASP A 47 -9.33 11.37 -48.98
CA ASP A 47 -9.19 12.70 -49.59
C ASP A 47 -7.83 12.89 -50.29
N ASN A 48 -7.51 12.02 -51.25
CA ASN A 48 -6.21 11.97 -51.93
C ASN A 48 -5.02 11.92 -50.95
N HIS A 49 -5.19 11.13 -49.88
CA HIS A 49 -4.25 10.94 -48.79
C HIS A 49 -3.98 12.18 -47.93
N SER A 50 -4.72 13.27 -48.12
CA SER A 50 -4.65 14.43 -47.23
C SER A 50 -5.18 14.13 -45.82
N VAL A 51 -5.94 13.04 -45.65
CA VAL A 51 -6.49 12.63 -44.36
C VAL A 51 -5.99 11.23 -43.98
N LEU A 52 -5.38 11.12 -42.80
CA LEU A 52 -4.95 9.87 -42.16
C LEU A 52 -5.97 9.49 -41.09
N ASN A 53 -6.68 8.38 -41.29
CA ASN A 53 -7.65 7.88 -40.33
C ASN A 53 -7.13 6.67 -39.58
N PHE A 54 -7.31 6.70 -38.27
CA PHE A 54 -7.20 5.57 -37.38
C PHE A 54 -8.63 5.08 -37.10
N ASN A 55 -9.00 3.91 -37.60
CA ASN A 55 -10.30 3.27 -37.31
C ASN A 55 -10.42 3.01 -35.80
N THR A 56 -9.34 2.49 -35.20
CA THR A 56 -9.19 2.28 -33.76
C THR A 56 -7.76 2.57 -33.34
N LEU A 57 -7.60 3.51 -32.39
CA LEU A 57 -6.32 3.82 -31.78
C LEU A 57 -5.85 2.72 -30.84
N THR A 58 -4.56 2.45 -30.88
CA THR A 58 -3.83 1.54 -30.00
C THR A 58 -2.58 2.25 -29.47
N LEU A 59 -1.99 1.73 -28.40
CA LEU A 59 -0.72 2.28 -27.89
C LEU A 59 0.43 2.22 -28.90
N SER A 60 0.36 1.31 -29.90
CA SER A 60 1.37 1.26 -30.96
C SER A 60 1.32 2.47 -31.90
N ASP A 61 0.22 3.22 -31.90
CA ASP A 61 0.02 4.38 -32.77
C ASP A 61 0.70 5.65 -32.22
N ASN A 62 1.26 5.62 -31.01
CA ASN A 62 2.12 6.68 -30.50
C ASN A 62 3.26 6.99 -31.48
N GLY A 63 3.57 8.27 -31.70
CA GLY A 63 4.69 8.69 -32.54
C GLY A 63 4.59 10.11 -33.09
N HIS A 64 5.64 10.51 -33.80
CA HIS A 64 5.75 11.78 -34.49
C HIS A 64 5.25 11.65 -35.94
N TYR A 65 4.15 12.32 -36.26
CA TYR A 65 3.49 12.24 -37.55
C TYR A 65 3.72 13.50 -38.37
N GLN A 66 4.21 13.32 -39.60
CA GLN A 66 4.39 14.38 -40.58
C GLN A 66 3.69 13.99 -41.87
N CYS A 67 3.24 14.97 -42.64
CA CYS A 67 2.84 14.74 -44.01
C CYS A 67 3.85 15.41 -44.95
N VAL A 68 4.05 14.79 -46.11
CA VAL A 68 4.83 15.37 -47.20
C VAL A 68 3.88 15.64 -48.35
N ALA A 69 3.90 16.87 -48.84
CA ALA A 69 3.22 17.28 -50.06
C ALA A 69 4.26 17.44 -51.17
N SER A 70 3.96 16.91 -52.35
CA SER A 70 4.85 16.98 -53.52
C SER A 70 4.14 17.56 -54.73
N ASN A 71 4.92 18.21 -55.57
CA ASN A 71 4.57 18.61 -56.92
C ASN A 71 5.75 18.36 -57.87
N ALA A 72 5.60 18.71 -59.14
CA ALA A 72 6.63 18.52 -60.16
C ALA A 72 7.98 19.21 -59.85
N VAL A 73 8.03 20.15 -58.89
CA VAL A 73 9.23 20.95 -58.58
C VAL A 73 9.91 20.49 -57.30
N ASN A 74 9.15 20.26 -56.23
CA ASN A 74 9.71 19.93 -54.92
C ASN A 74 8.77 19.10 -54.03
N ASN A 75 9.35 18.64 -52.92
CA ASN A 75 8.64 18.05 -51.81
C ASN A 75 8.77 18.97 -50.59
N MET A 76 7.67 19.22 -49.90
CA MET A 76 7.66 19.94 -48.64
C MET A 76 7.10 19.06 -47.53
N THR A 77 7.86 18.95 -46.44
CA THR A 77 7.45 18.20 -45.23
C THR A 77 6.84 19.15 -44.22
N SER A 78 5.74 18.75 -43.59
CA SER A 78 5.10 19.53 -42.53
C SER A 78 5.93 19.57 -41.25
N GLN A 79 5.63 20.54 -40.38
CA GLN A 79 5.87 20.34 -38.95
C GLN A 79 5.15 19.08 -38.48
N GLY A 80 5.77 18.35 -37.55
CA GLY A 80 5.19 17.12 -37.05
C GLY A 80 4.25 17.31 -35.87
N TYR A 81 3.34 16.36 -35.74
CA TYR A 81 2.37 16.25 -34.69
C TYR A 81 2.71 15.02 -33.84
N ASP A 82 2.96 15.23 -32.55
CA ASP A 82 3.22 14.14 -31.60
C ASP A 82 1.89 13.55 -31.12
N LEU A 83 1.52 12.42 -31.71
CA LEU A 83 0.35 11.66 -31.28
C LEU A 83 0.73 10.88 -30.03
N LYS A 84 0.12 11.28 -28.90
CA LYS A 84 0.18 10.54 -27.65
C LYS A 84 -1.19 10.00 -27.27
N VAL A 85 -1.35 8.68 -27.32
CA VAL A 85 -2.62 8.01 -27.06
C VAL A 85 -2.96 8.07 -25.57
N ILE A 86 -4.18 8.46 -25.27
CA ILE A 86 -4.75 8.59 -23.94
C ILE A 86 -5.42 7.27 -23.56
N TYR A 87 -5.10 6.75 -22.39
CA TYR A 87 -5.52 5.43 -21.95
C TYR A 87 -5.55 5.31 -20.43
N GLY A 88 -6.09 4.19 -19.96
CA GLY A 88 -6.11 3.85 -18.54
C GLY A 88 -7.24 4.54 -17.76
N PRO A 89 -7.28 4.31 -16.43
CA PRO A 89 -6.30 3.54 -15.64
C PRO A 89 -6.44 2.02 -15.80
N TRP A 90 -5.31 1.32 -15.88
CA TRP A 90 -5.20 -0.14 -15.93
C TRP A 90 -4.26 -0.67 -14.84
N ALA A 91 -4.33 -1.96 -14.57
CA ALA A 91 -3.43 -2.67 -13.66
C ALA A 91 -3.26 -1.95 -12.30
N THR A 92 -4.36 -1.48 -11.71
CA THR A 92 -4.32 -0.77 -10.44
C THR A 92 -3.86 -1.70 -9.32
N THR A 93 -2.87 -1.26 -8.54
CA THR A 93 -2.28 -2.03 -7.44
C THR A 93 -2.20 -1.18 -6.17
N ILE A 94 -2.37 -1.83 -5.01
CA ILE A 94 -2.03 -1.27 -3.71
C ILE A 94 -0.79 -1.99 -3.18
N SER A 95 0.10 -1.25 -2.54
CA SER A 95 1.21 -1.75 -1.73
C SER A 95 1.12 -1.17 -0.32
N GLY A 96 1.42 -1.98 0.68
CA GLY A 96 1.34 -1.61 2.10
C GLY A 96 1.23 -2.84 2.99
N PRO A 97 1.19 -2.67 4.32
CA PRO A 97 1.10 -3.78 5.26
C PRO A 97 -0.29 -4.44 5.22
N LEU A 98 -0.33 -5.77 5.29
CA LEU A 98 -1.57 -6.55 5.49
C LEU A 98 -1.96 -6.63 6.98
N VAL A 99 -1.01 -6.33 7.86
CA VAL A 99 -1.18 -6.38 9.31
C VAL A 99 -0.64 -5.09 9.92
N GLY A 100 -1.43 -4.47 10.80
CA GLY A 100 -1.06 -3.21 11.45
C GLY A 100 -1.27 -3.25 12.96
N ALA A 101 -0.42 -2.55 13.70
CA ALA A 101 -0.54 -2.43 15.15
C ALA A 101 -1.37 -1.19 15.52
N VAL A 102 -2.37 -1.36 16.38
CA VAL A 102 -3.16 -0.25 16.92
C VAL A 102 -2.23 0.75 17.64
N GLY A 103 -2.45 2.04 17.40
CA GLY A 103 -1.61 3.14 17.92
C GLY A 103 -0.38 3.46 17.07
N ARG A 104 -0.13 2.72 15.98
CA ARG A 104 0.93 3.01 15.00
C ARG A 104 0.34 3.58 13.71
N ASN A 105 1.19 4.22 12.92
CA ASN A 105 0.83 4.68 11.58
C ASN A 105 1.14 3.59 10.56
N VAL A 106 0.29 3.49 9.54
CA VAL A 106 0.54 2.70 8.33
C VAL A 106 0.45 3.58 7.11
N THR A 107 1.20 3.20 6.08
CA THR A 107 1.22 3.89 4.79
C THR A 107 0.89 2.89 3.69
N PHE A 108 -0.11 3.22 2.89
CA PHE A 108 -0.47 2.53 1.66
C PHE A 108 -0.10 3.38 0.46
N SER A 109 0.36 2.75 -0.60
CA SER A 109 0.63 3.39 -1.89
C SER A 109 -0.18 2.70 -2.99
N CYS A 110 -0.73 3.48 -3.89
CA CYS A 110 -1.54 3.03 -5.01
C CYS A 110 -0.98 3.54 -6.33
N SER A 111 -1.00 2.67 -7.34
CA SER A 111 -0.50 2.97 -8.68
C SER A 111 -1.40 2.33 -9.73
N ALA A 112 -1.51 2.98 -10.89
CA ALA A 112 -2.17 2.45 -12.07
C ALA A 112 -1.42 2.90 -13.33
N ASP A 113 -1.47 2.07 -14.38
CA ASP A 113 -0.96 2.41 -15.70
C ASP A 113 -1.98 3.28 -16.44
N SER A 114 -1.62 4.54 -16.72
CA SER A 114 -2.55 5.54 -17.24
C SER A 114 -1.82 6.70 -17.90
N HIS A 115 -2.37 7.22 -18.99
CA HIS A 115 -1.96 8.48 -19.58
C HIS A 115 -3.17 9.38 -19.87
N PRO A 116 -3.22 10.62 -19.35
CA PRO A 116 -2.31 11.20 -18.35
C PRO A 116 -2.30 10.42 -17.02
N PRO A 117 -1.33 10.68 -16.11
CA PRO A 117 -1.30 10.03 -14.81
C PRO A 117 -2.64 10.13 -14.09
N SER A 118 -3.06 9.04 -13.47
CA SER A 118 -4.35 8.98 -12.78
C SER A 118 -4.39 9.81 -11.51
N GLN A 119 -5.60 10.27 -11.19
CA GLN A 119 -5.94 10.75 -9.86
C GLN A 119 -6.38 9.57 -8.99
N TYR A 120 -6.20 9.67 -7.68
CA TYR A 120 -6.48 8.59 -6.75
C TYR A 120 -7.38 9.04 -5.62
N ARG A 121 -8.28 8.15 -5.20
CA ARG A 121 -9.12 8.29 -4.00
C ARG A 121 -9.06 7.02 -3.18
N TRP A 122 -9.01 7.18 -1.87
CA TRP A 122 -8.97 6.08 -0.91
C TRP A 122 -10.29 5.97 -0.16
N PHE A 123 -10.72 4.74 0.04
CA PHE A 123 -11.93 4.41 0.77
C PHE A 123 -11.62 3.36 1.85
N PHE A 124 -12.15 3.56 3.04
CA PHE A 124 -12.18 2.57 4.10
C PHE A 124 -13.64 2.16 4.32
N ASN A 125 -13.96 0.87 4.17
CA ASN A 125 -15.34 0.36 4.26
C ASN A 125 -16.34 1.24 3.48
N SER A 126 -16.01 1.54 2.23
CA SER A 126 -16.79 2.38 1.29
C SER A 126 -16.88 3.88 1.62
N THR A 127 -16.27 4.35 2.70
CA THR A 127 -16.23 5.78 3.06
C THR A 127 -14.92 6.39 2.59
N LYS A 128 -14.96 7.53 1.88
CA LYS A 128 -13.76 8.21 1.40
C LYS A 128 -12.93 8.73 2.57
N VAL A 129 -11.65 8.33 2.63
CA VAL A 129 -10.71 8.69 3.70
C VAL A 129 -9.51 9.50 3.21
N GLY A 130 -9.27 9.57 1.90
CA GLY A 130 -8.13 10.33 1.38
C GLY A 130 -8.13 10.47 -0.13
N GLU A 131 -7.18 11.28 -0.60
CA GLU A 131 -6.90 11.50 -2.02
C GLU A 131 -5.38 11.45 -2.26
N GLY A 132 -4.98 11.22 -3.51
CA GLY A 132 -3.58 11.08 -3.89
C GLY A 132 -3.10 9.62 -3.86
N SER A 133 -1.93 9.37 -4.45
CA SER A 133 -1.39 8.02 -4.63
C SER A 133 -0.92 7.37 -3.32
N VAL A 134 -0.82 8.13 -2.22
CA VAL A 134 -0.36 7.63 -0.92
C VAL A 134 -1.36 8.01 0.16
N LEU A 135 -1.74 7.03 0.99
CA LEU A 135 -2.54 7.23 2.19
C LEU A 135 -1.70 6.84 3.41
N THR A 136 -1.52 7.78 4.35
CA THR A 136 -0.96 7.47 5.67
C THR A 136 -2.02 7.72 6.73
N THR A 137 -2.26 6.74 7.59
CA THR A 137 -3.26 6.82 8.65
C THR A 137 -2.74 6.21 9.95
N ALA A 138 -3.11 6.82 11.07
CA ALA A 138 -2.96 6.21 12.39
C ALA A 138 -4.03 5.13 12.59
N LEU A 139 -3.65 4.02 13.22
CA LEU A 139 -4.55 2.90 13.45
C LEU A 139 -5.24 3.00 14.81
N SER A 140 -6.56 3.03 14.79
CA SER A 140 -7.44 2.85 15.95
C SER A 140 -8.02 1.42 15.97
N PRO A 141 -8.69 0.99 17.06
CA PRO A 141 -9.38 -0.32 17.11
C PRO A 141 -10.39 -0.56 15.98
N GLU A 142 -10.90 0.52 15.37
CA GLU A 142 -11.91 0.52 14.30
C GLU A 142 -11.28 0.62 12.89
N SER A 143 -9.95 0.69 12.79
CA SER A 143 -9.24 0.85 11.51
C SER A 143 -9.04 -0.46 10.75
N GLY A 144 -9.49 -1.60 11.29
CA GLY A 144 -9.39 -2.90 10.63
C GLY A 144 -10.45 -3.07 9.55
N GLY A 145 -10.06 -3.62 8.40
CA GLY A 145 -10.97 -3.91 7.30
C GLY A 145 -10.47 -3.47 5.93
N LEU A 146 -11.42 -3.27 5.01
CA LEU A 146 -11.14 -3.17 3.58
C LEU A 146 -10.78 -1.74 3.17
N TYR A 147 -9.53 -1.53 2.78
CA TYR A 147 -9.03 -0.32 2.15
C TYR A 147 -9.09 -0.48 0.63
N THR A 148 -9.82 0.41 -0.05
CA THR A 148 -9.95 0.43 -1.51
C THR A 148 -9.33 1.68 -2.07
N CYS A 149 -8.44 1.51 -3.06
CA CYS A 149 -7.95 2.60 -3.88
C CYS A 149 -8.72 2.61 -5.20
N MET A 150 -9.17 3.79 -5.61
CA MET A 150 -9.74 4.07 -6.91
C MET A 150 -8.79 4.97 -7.70
N ALA A 151 -8.25 4.46 -8.81
CA ALA A 151 -7.56 5.25 -9.81
C ALA A 151 -8.56 5.76 -10.85
N PHE A 152 -8.44 7.01 -11.28
CA PHE A 152 -9.33 7.65 -12.24
C PHE A 152 -8.54 8.43 -13.30
N ASN A 153 -8.96 8.37 -14.55
CA ASN A 153 -8.45 9.21 -15.63
C ASN A 153 -9.59 10.10 -16.13
N GLU A 154 -9.46 11.41 -15.91
CA GLU A 154 -10.52 12.39 -16.22
C GLU A 154 -10.83 12.47 -17.72
N ILE A 155 -9.84 12.20 -18.59
CA ILE A 155 -10.01 12.35 -20.04
C ILE A 155 -10.74 11.13 -20.62
N THR A 156 -10.38 9.93 -20.18
CA THR A 156 -11.09 8.70 -20.60
C THR A 156 -12.41 8.52 -19.87
N GLY A 157 -12.63 9.22 -18.75
CA GLY A 157 -13.75 9.00 -17.84
C GLY A 157 -13.73 7.63 -17.17
N SER A 158 -12.64 6.87 -17.31
CA SER A 158 -12.53 5.50 -16.81
C SER A 158 -11.92 5.47 -15.41
N SER A 159 -12.32 4.46 -14.62
CA SER A 159 -11.77 4.19 -13.30
C SER A 159 -11.44 2.71 -13.13
N SER A 160 -10.50 2.43 -12.23
CA SER A 160 -10.11 1.09 -11.85
C SER A 160 -9.83 1.05 -10.35
N ASN A 161 -10.36 0.04 -9.67
CA ASN A 161 -10.29 -0.08 -8.23
C ASN A 161 -9.54 -1.36 -7.84
N VAL A 162 -8.88 -1.32 -6.69
CA VAL A 162 -8.29 -2.49 -6.05
C VAL A 162 -8.42 -2.34 -4.54
N SER A 163 -8.55 -3.46 -3.84
CA SER A 163 -8.78 -3.46 -2.40
C SER A 163 -7.76 -4.34 -1.68
N LEU A 164 -7.44 -3.96 -0.44
CA LEU A 164 -6.55 -4.66 0.48
C LEU A 164 -7.25 -4.71 1.85
N ASP A 165 -7.27 -5.88 2.48
CA ASP A 165 -7.86 -6.05 3.81
C ASP A 165 -6.77 -5.97 4.89
N LEU A 166 -6.91 -5.00 5.81
CA LEU A 166 -5.96 -4.78 6.90
C LEU A 166 -6.45 -5.49 8.16
N THR A 167 -5.65 -6.43 8.64
CA THR A 167 -5.85 -7.07 9.95
C THR A 167 -5.15 -6.25 11.05
N LEU A 168 -5.83 -6.02 12.17
CA LEU A 168 -5.25 -5.33 13.32
C LEU A 168 -4.69 -6.29 14.37
N LEU A 169 -3.53 -5.91 14.91
CA LEU A 169 -2.95 -6.47 16.12
C LEU A 169 -3.01 -5.45 17.25
N TYR A 170 -3.33 -5.92 18.44
CA TYR A 170 -3.51 -5.10 19.63
C TYR A 170 -2.27 -5.21 20.53
N PRO A 171 -1.67 -4.10 20.97
CA PRO A 171 -0.57 -4.15 21.92
C PRO A 171 -1.04 -4.62 23.30
N VAL A 172 -0.12 -5.15 24.10
CA VAL A 172 -0.31 -5.37 25.53
C VAL A 172 -0.45 -4.01 26.20
N THR A 173 -1.52 -3.81 26.97
CA THR A 173 -1.88 -2.50 27.53
C THR A 173 -1.67 -2.38 29.03
N HIS A 174 -1.59 -3.50 29.73
CA HIS A 174 -1.43 -3.52 31.18
C HIS A 174 -0.75 -4.82 31.60
N VAL A 175 0.17 -4.76 32.56
CA VAL A 175 0.86 -5.92 33.14
C VAL A 175 1.10 -5.67 34.63
N LEU A 176 0.70 -6.61 35.48
CA LEU A 176 0.79 -6.50 36.94
C LEU A 176 1.16 -7.84 37.57
N VAL A 177 2.00 -7.80 38.59
CA VAL A 177 2.30 -8.94 39.46
C VAL A 177 1.47 -8.84 40.73
N ASN A 178 0.79 -9.92 41.10
CA ASN A 178 -0.04 -10.02 42.29
C ASN A 178 0.32 -11.27 43.10
N ALA A 179 0.22 -11.18 44.43
CA ALA A 179 0.44 -12.32 45.35
C ALA A 179 -0.85 -12.84 45.98
N ASP A 180 -2.02 -12.47 45.46
CA ASP A 180 -3.34 -12.85 46.00
C ASP A 180 -3.48 -12.64 47.53
N ASN A 181 -2.95 -11.51 48.02
CA ASN A 181 -2.87 -11.15 49.46
C ASN A 181 -2.09 -12.14 50.35
N GLN A 182 -1.33 -13.06 49.78
CA GLN A 182 -0.39 -13.89 50.53
C GLN A 182 0.76 -13.04 51.07
N GLN A 183 1.26 -13.40 52.25
CA GLN A 183 2.50 -12.86 52.77
C GLN A 183 3.66 -13.82 52.48
N PRO A 184 4.83 -13.33 52.06
CA PRO A 184 6.00 -14.16 51.88
C PRO A 184 6.58 -14.56 53.24
N VAL A 185 6.28 -15.76 53.72
CA VAL A 185 6.74 -16.28 55.02
C VAL A 185 7.80 -17.37 54.82
N PHE A 186 8.85 -17.34 55.63
CA PHE A 186 9.96 -18.31 55.58
C PHE A 186 9.46 -19.76 55.70
N ASN A 187 9.99 -20.63 54.86
CA ASN A 187 9.65 -22.06 54.77
C ASN A 187 8.17 -22.36 54.41
N GLN A 188 7.41 -21.38 53.95
CA GLN A 188 6.06 -21.58 53.40
C GLN A 188 6.07 -21.50 51.87
N SER A 189 5.09 -22.14 51.24
CA SER A 189 4.85 -21.98 49.81
C SER A 189 4.30 -20.59 49.52
N PHE A 190 4.68 -20.00 48.40
CA PHE A 190 4.23 -18.67 48.00
C PHE A 190 4.09 -18.60 46.48
N THR A 191 3.16 -17.78 45.99
CA THR A 191 2.90 -17.66 44.56
C THR A 191 2.79 -16.20 44.13
N LEU A 192 3.38 -15.89 42.98
CA LEU A 192 3.19 -14.66 42.26
C LEU A 192 2.48 -14.95 40.94
N THR A 193 1.47 -14.15 40.61
CA THR A 193 0.71 -14.27 39.36
C THR A 193 0.88 -13.00 38.54
N CYS A 194 1.28 -13.18 37.28
CA CYS A 194 1.35 -12.14 36.27
C CYS A 194 -0.01 -12.04 35.56
N THR A 195 -0.69 -10.91 35.73
CA THR A 195 -1.92 -10.59 35.02
C THR A 195 -1.63 -9.53 33.97
N ALA A 196 -2.05 -9.78 32.72
CA ALA A 196 -1.83 -8.87 31.61
C ALA A 196 -3.08 -8.71 30.74
N SER A 197 -3.26 -7.51 30.17
CA SER A 197 -4.39 -7.17 29.31
C SER A 197 -3.96 -7.08 27.85
N GLY A 198 -4.71 -7.75 26.98
CA GLY A 198 -4.44 -7.85 25.54
C GLY A 198 -4.18 -9.28 25.09
N ASN A 199 -3.85 -9.46 23.81
CA ASN A 199 -3.51 -10.76 23.23
C ASN A 199 -2.05 -11.10 23.59
N VAL A 200 -1.81 -11.58 24.80
CA VAL A 200 -0.48 -11.97 25.29
C VAL A 200 -0.11 -13.36 24.76
N GLU A 201 1.07 -13.49 24.18
CA GLU A 201 1.59 -14.75 23.63
C GLU A 201 2.67 -15.36 24.52
N HIS A 202 3.48 -14.52 25.17
CA HIS A 202 4.59 -14.95 26.01
C HIS A 202 4.68 -14.14 27.31
N ILE A 203 4.96 -14.83 28.42
CA ILE A 203 5.26 -14.24 29.73
C ILE A 203 6.64 -14.70 30.19
N GLN A 204 7.45 -13.76 30.67
CA GLN A 204 8.77 -14.03 31.25
C GLN A 204 8.89 -13.35 32.62
N TRP A 205 9.40 -14.07 33.61
CA TRP A 205 9.64 -13.53 34.94
C TRP A 205 11.06 -13.01 35.08
N MET A 206 11.20 -11.92 35.83
CA MET A 206 12.48 -11.31 36.17
C MET A 206 12.57 -11.10 37.66
N LYS A 207 13.79 -11.24 38.19
CA LYS A 207 14.16 -10.84 39.53
C LYS A 207 15.37 -9.92 39.46
N ASN A 208 15.27 -8.73 40.04
CA ASN A 208 16.35 -7.73 40.06
C ASN A 208 16.94 -7.46 38.65
N GLY A 209 16.07 -7.43 37.64
CA GLY A 209 16.45 -7.20 36.23
C GLY A 209 17.01 -8.41 35.48
N MET A 210 17.08 -9.60 36.10
CA MET A 210 17.54 -10.82 35.44
C MET A 210 16.38 -11.78 35.19
N TYR A 211 16.32 -12.36 33.99
CA TYR A 211 15.32 -13.38 33.66
C TYR A 211 15.49 -14.62 34.53
N LEU A 212 14.36 -15.10 35.05
CA LEU A 212 14.27 -16.31 35.84
C LEU A 212 14.06 -17.52 34.93
N HIS A 213 14.75 -18.60 35.28
CA HIS A 213 14.50 -19.93 34.73
C HIS A 213 14.03 -20.86 35.85
N PRO A 214 13.27 -21.92 35.54
CA PRO A 214 12.89 -22.91 36.54
C PRO A 214 14.14 -23.51 37.18
N HIS A 215 14.16 -23.61 38.51
CA HIS A 215 15.23 -24.26 39.27
C HIS A 215 14.63 -25.00 40.48
N ASP A 216 15.43 -25.79 41.20
CA ASP A 216 14.95 -26.53 42.36
C ASP A 216 14.26 -25.61 43.39
N GLY A 217 12.96 -25.85 43.63
CA GLY A 217 12.12 -25.07 44.53
C GLY A 217 11.28 -23.97 43.88
N MET A 218 11.49 -23.64 42.60
CA MET A 218 10.77 -22.61 41.85
C MET A 218 10.23 -23.15 40.53
N THR A 219 8.92 -23.03 40.28
CA THR A 219 8.27 -23.53 39.06
C THR A 219 7.37 -22.48 38.43
N PHE A 220 7.22 -22.57 37.10
CA PHE A 220 6.22 -21.80 36.36
C PHE A 220 5.00 -22.66 36.01
N SER A 221 3.83 -22.04 35.91
CA SER A 221 2.65 -22.66 35.30
C SER A 221 2.90 -22.95 33.80
N ASN A 222 2.03 -23.75 33.17
CA ASN A 222 2.17 -24.13 31.76
C ASN A 222 2.19 -22.93 30.80
N ASP A 223 1.44 -21.88 31.11
CA ASP A 223 1.38 -20.60 30.39
C ASP A 223 2.38 -19.55 30.92
N SER A 224 3.21 -19.93 31.89
CA SER A 224 4.18 -19.06 32.59
C SER A 224 3.56 -17.87 33.34
N SER A 225 2.23 -17.80 33.46
CA SER A 225 1.54 -16.71 34.16
C SER A 225 1.70 -16.77 35.68
N THR A 226 2.02 -17.93 36.26
CA THR A 226 2.24 -18.08 37.71
C THR A 226 3.66 -18.56 38.00
N LEU A 227 4.33 -17.86 38.91
CA LEU A 227 5.59 -18.23 39.53
C LEU A 227 5.32 -18.77 40.94
N SER A 228 5.65 -20.04 41.16
CA SER A 228 5.41 -20.74 42.43
C SER A 228 6.71 -21.10 43.13
N PHE A 229 6.79 -20.75 44.41
CA PHE A 229 7.84 -21.15 45.33
C PHE A 229 7.32 -22.29 46.21
N HIS A 230 8.01 -23.44 46.22
CA HIS A 230 7.62 -24.58 47.06
C HIS A 230 7.86 -24.28 48.55
N SER A 231 8.97 -23.63 48.84
CA SER A 231 9.36 -23.18 50.18
C SER A 231 10.24 -21.92 50.04
N LEU A 232 9.81 -20.82 50.68
CA LEU A 232 10.56 -19.57 50.67
C LEU A 232 11.80 -19.61 51.58
N ASN A 233 12.87 -18.94 51.14
CA ASN A 233 14.08 -18.70 51.91
C ASN A 233 14.55 -17.26 51.66
N LEU A 234 15.50 -16.76 52.47
CA LEU A 234 15.97 -15.37 52.40
C LEU A 234 16.62 -14.99 51.06
N ASN A 235 17.14 -15.95 50.29
CA ASN A 235 17.68 -15.66 48.95
C ASN A 235 16.58 -15.36 47.93
N HIS A 236 15.31 -15.62 48.25
CA HIS A 236 14.18 -15.25 47.42
C HIS A 236 13.79 -13.77 47.55
N ASP A 237 14.38 -13.01 48.48
CA ASP A 237 14.16 -11.56 48.58
C ASP A 237 14.56 -10.84 47.29
N GLY A 238 13.74 -9.86 46.89
CA GLY A 238 14.06 -8.99 45.76
C GLY A 238 12.84 -8.44 45.04
N HIS A 239 13.13 -7.74 43.94
CA HIS A 239 12.15 -7.08 43.08
C HIS A 239 11.75 -8.01 41.95
N TYR A 240 10.50 -8.48 41.97
CA TYR A 240 9.96 -9.36 40.94
C TYR A 240 9.13 -8.57 39.94
N GLN A 241 9.36 -8.86 38.66
CA GLN A 241 8.59 -8.29 37.56
C GLN A 241 8.22 -9.41 36.60
N CYS A 242 7.13 -9.23 35.87
CA CYS A 242 6.85 -10.03 34.70
C CYS A 242 6.80 -9.16 33.45
N GLU A 243 7.35 -9.67 32.36
CA GLU A 243 7.22 -9.11 31.03
C GLU A 243 6.21 -9.94 30.25
N ALA A 244 5.15 -9.29 29.76
CA ALA A 244 4.18 -9.88 28.86
C ALA A 244 4.38 -9.32 27.46
N SER A 245 4.37 -10.18 26.45
CA SER A 245 4.64 -9.78 25.07
C SER A 245 3.77 -10.50 24.05
N ASN A 246 3.67 -9.88 22.88
CA ASN A 246 3.07 -10.43 21.68
C ASN A 246 3.81 -9.91 20.44
N ALA A 247 3.35 -10.32 19.25
CA ALA A 247 3.95 -9.93 17.97
C ALA A 247 4.17 -8.43 17.74
N VAL A 248 3.50 -7.52 18.47
CA VAL A 248 3.57 -6.07 18.25
C VAL A 248 4.02 -5.24 19.45
N SER A 249 4.18 -5.85 20.63
CA SER A 249 4.55 -5.13 21.85
C SER A 249 5.11 -6.04 22.93
N ASN A 250 5.93 -5.46 23.80
CA ASN A 250 6.29 -6.01 25.10
C ASN A 250 6.01 -4.96 26.18
N MET A 251 5.55 -5.40 27.34
CA MET A 251 5.30 -4.54 28.48
C MET A 251 5.74 -5.24 29.75
N THR A 252 6.46 -4.52 30.61
CA THR A 252 6.93 -5.01 31.90
C THR A 252 6.07 -4.45 33.01
N SER A 253 5.73 -5.28 33.99
CA SER A 253 5.03 -4.84 35.19
C SER A 253 5.86 -3.88 36.03
N PRO A 254 5.23 -3.07 36.89
CA PRO A 254 5.90 -2.53 38.07
C PRO A 254 6.55 -3.64 38.90
N ALA A 255 7.57 -3.30 39.68
CA ALA A 255 8.20 -4.23 40.61
C ALA A 255 7.26 -4.59 41.77
N TYR A 256 7.20 -5.88 42.10
CA TYR A 256 6.60 -6.41 43.30
C TYR A 256 7.71 -6.84 44.25
N ASP A 257 7.72 -6.28 45.46
CA ASP A 257 8.75 -6.54 46.46
C ASP A 257 8.41 -7.78 47.27
N VAL A 258 9.24 -8.80 47.16
CA VAL A 258 9.19 -9.96 48.05
C VAL A 258 10.23 -9.77 49.15
N MET A 259 9.75 -9.69 50.39
CA MET A 259 10.56 -9.63 51.60
C MET A 259 10.15 -10.78 52.52
N VAL A 260 10.93 -11.86 52.56
CA VAL A 260 10.59 -13.07 53.29
C VAL A 260 10.65 -12.81 54.80
N ASN A 261 9.50 -12.90 55.45
CA ASN A 261 9.38 -12.71 56.90
C ASN A 261 9.76 -14.00 57.63
N CYS A 262 10.64 -13.89 58.62
CA CYS A 262 10.82 -14.93 59.64
C CYS A 262 9.72 -14.74 60.69
N GLU A 263 8.96 -15.80 60.99
CA GLU A 263 8.09 -15.83 62.18
C GLU A 263 8.92 -15.79 63.48
#